data_AF-A0A2S2GHZ4-F1
#
_entry.id   AF-A0A2S2GHZ4-F1
#
_cell.length_a   1.000
_cell.length_b   1.000
_cell.length_c   1.000
_cell.angle_alpha   90.00
_cell.angle_beta   90.00
_cell.angle_gamma   90.00
#
_symmetry.space_group_name_H-M   'P 1'
#
loop_
_entity.id
_entity.type
_entity.pdbx_description
1 polymer ?
#
loop_
_entity_poly.entity_id
_entity_poly.type
_entity_poly.pdbx_seq_one_letter_code
_entity_poly.pdbx_strand_id
1 'polypeptide(L)'
;MAYEHVAGPLGPERQDVLHGILAATIANTARGKGGRKAEPKDFVPVWDQGAKRQPGDWRQMLAQVKAMNARLGGADLREGRP
;
A
#
# COMPACT_ATOMS: atom_id res chain seq x y z
N MET A 1 9.69 -8.27 -11.81
CA MET A 1 9.28 -7.13 -12.66
C MET A 1 8.79 -5.96 -11.82
N ALA A 2 8.89 -4.71 -12.27
CA ALA A 2 8.44 -3.54 -11.50
C ALA A 2 6.96 -3.62 -11.05
N TYR A 3 6.14 -4.35 -11.84
CA TYR A 3 4.73 -4.63 -11.57
C TYR A 3 4.51 -5.63 -10.41
N GLU A 4 5.33 -6.69 -10.28
CA GLU A 4 5.25 -7.67 -9.16
C GLU A 4 5.64 -7.07 -7.81
N HIS A 5 6.53 -6.07 -7.80
CA HIS A 5 6.93 -5.39 -6.57
C HIS A 5 5.83 -4.51 -5.97
N VAL A 6 4.83 -4.13 -6.76
CA VAL A 6 3.70 -3.28 -6.34
C VAL A 6 2.46 -4.13 -6.05
N ALA A 7 2.25 -5.23 -6.78
CA ALA A 7 0.99 -5.98 -6.73
C ALA A 7 1.11 -7.43 -6.24
N GLY A 8 2.32 -7.91 -5.91
CA GLY A 8 2.56 -9.31 -5.55
C GLY A 8 2.39 -10.30 -6.73
N PRO A 9 2.66 -11.60 -6.52
CA PRO A 9 2.63 -12.62 -7.57
C PRO A 9 1.23 -12.90 -8.17
N LEU A 10 0.16 -12.35 -7.58
CA LEU A 10 -1.22 -12.57 -8.00
C LEU A 10 -1.91 -11.31 -8.57
N GLY A 11 -1.24 -10.15 -8.56
CA GLY A 11 -1.86 -8.86 -8.89
C GLY A 11 -2.87 -8.41 -7.82
N PRO A 12 -3.48 -7.21 -7.94
CA PRO A 12 -4.68 -6.91 -7.15
C PRO A 12 -5.74 -7.98 -7.41
N GLU A 13 -6.56 -8.34 -6.41
CA GLU A 13 -7.58 -9.37 -6.59
C GLU A 13 -8.42 -9.03 -7.82
N ARG A 14 -8.39 -9.91 -8.84
CA ARG A 14 -9.22 -9.79 -10.06
C ARG A 14 -10.68 -9.47 -9.76
N GLN A 15 -11.16 -9.85 -8.57
CA GLN A 15 -12.51 -9.59 -8.09
C GLN A 15 -12.77 -8.09 -7.86
N ASP A 16 -11.82 -7.29 -7.38
CA ASP A 16 -12.00 -5.86 -7.17
C ASP A 16 -12.27 -5.13 -8.47
N VAL A 17 -11.54 -5.47 -9.53
CA VAL A 17 -11.75 -4.89 -10.87
C VAL A 17 -13.13 -5.27 -11.43
N LEU A 18 -13.54 -6.54 -11.29
CA LEU A 18 -14.86 -7.00 -11.72
C LEU A 18 -15.99 -6.30 -10.96
N HIS A 19 -15.86 -6.16 -9.64
CA HIS A 19 -16.82 -5.43 -8.82
C HIS A 19 -16.83 -3.93 -9.15
N GLY A 20 -15.67 -3.33 -9.45
CA GLY A 20 -15.58 -1.95 -9.90
C GLY A 20 -16.32 -1.71 -11.23
N ILE A 21 -16.21 -2.63 -12.18
CA ILE A 21 -16.97 -2.58 -13.45
C ILE A 21 -18.48 -2.68 -13.20
N LEU A 22 -18.91 -3.61 -12.34
CA LEU A 22 -20.31 -3.80 -12.00
C LEU A 22 -20.89 -2.55 -11.30
N ALA A 23 -20.18 -2.02 -10.30
CA ALA A 23 -20.58 -0.82 -9.57
C ALA A 23 -20.65 0.41 -10.48
N ALA A 24 -19.67 0.59 -11.37
CA ALA A 24 -19.69 1.67 -12.35
C ALA A 24 -20.87 1.55 -13.33
N THR A 25 -21.24 0.33 -13.70
CA THR A 25 -22.43 0.10 -14.54
C THR A 25 -23.69 0.55 -13.81
N ILE A 26 -23.90 0.10 -12.56
CA ILE A 26 -25.08 0.44 -11.74
C ILE A 26 -25.15 1.95 -11.48
N ALA A 27 -24.03 2.58 -11.14
CA ALA A 27 -23.99 4.02 -10.86
C ALA A 27 -24.34 4.86 -12.09
N ASN A 28 -23.89 4.44 -13.28
CA ASN A 28 -24.17 5.16 -14.52
C ASN A 28 -25.59 4.93 -15.04
N THR A 29 -26.20 3.77 -14.79
CA THR A 29 -27.61 3.52 -15.16
C THR A 29 -28.57 4.34 -14.30
N ALA A 30 -28.26 4.53 -13.02
CA ALA A 30 -29.05 5.37 -12.10
C ALA A 30 -28.77 6.87 -12.23
N ARG A 31 -27.86 7.29 -13.12
CA ARG A 31 -27.38 8.66 -13.20
C ARG A 31 -28.36 9.60 -13.90
N GLY A 32 -28.67 10.74 -13.26
CA GLY A 32 -29.44 11.83 -13.86
C GLY A 32 -28.72 12.55 -15.02
N LYS A 33 -29.48 13.34 -15.79
CA LYS A 33 -28.94 14.14 -16.90
C LYS A 33 -27.91 15.15 -16.37
N GLY A 34 -26.71 15.14 -16.95
CA GLY A 34 -25.60 16.01 -16.53
C GLY A 34 -24.79 15.52 -15.33
N GLY A 35 -25.11 14.36 -14.75
CA GLY A 35 -24.30 13.78 -13.67
C GLY A 35 -22.90 13.34 -14.13
N ARG A 36 -21.93 13.34 -13.21
CA ARG A 36 -20.58 12.82 -13.47
C ARG A 36 -20.65 11.35 -13.87
N LYS A 37 -19.95 10.97 -14.95
CA LYS A 37 -19.77 9.55 -15.31
C LYS A 37 -18.86 8.90 -14.27
N ALA A 38 -19.33 7.81 -13.67
CA ALA A 38 -18.52 7.02 -12.76
C ALA A 38 -17.64 6.04 -13.56
N GLU A 39 -16.39 5.89 -13.16
CA GLU A 39 -15.43 4.95 -13.77
C GLU A 39 -15.16 3.78 -12.82
N PRO A 40 -14.78 2.58 -13.30
CA PRO A 40 -14.48 1.45 -12.43
C PRO A 40 -13.48 1.78 -11.30
N LYS A 41 -12.46 2.59 -11.60
CA LYS A 41 -11.45 3.04 -10.63
C LYS A 41 -12.01 3.84 -9.45
N ASP A 42 -13.20 4.44 -9.61
CA ASP A 42 -13.88 5.17 -8.53
C ASP A 42 -14.40 4.23 -7.42
N PHE A 43 -14.47 2.92 -7.72
CA PHE A 43 -14.99 1.88 -6.82
C PHE A 43 -13.95 0.82 -6.45
N VAL A 44 -12.73 0.92 -6.98
CA VAL A 44 -11.64 0.00 -6.64
C VAL A 44 -10.81 0.65 -5.54
N PRO A 45 -10.69 0.03 -4.35
CA PRO A 45 -9.82 0.55 -3.32
C PRO A 45 -8.37 0.53 -3.82
N VAL A 46 -7.64 1.61 -3.55
CA VAL A 46 -6.19 1.63 -3.78
C VAL A 46 -5.52 0.97 -2.58
N TRP A 47 -5.41 -0.35 -2.64
CA TRP A 47 -4.58 -1.13 -1.73
C TRP A 47 -3.11 -0.87 -2.02
N ASP A 48 -2.25 -0.96 -1.00
CA ASP A 48 -0.82 -0.73 -1.13
C ASP A 48 -0.46 0.59 -1.83
N GLN A 49 -0.84 1.71 -1.20
CA GLN A 49 0.14 2.81 -1.14
C GLN A 49 1.30 2.29 -0.30
N GLY A 50 2.12 1.40 -0.88
CA GLY A 50 3.32 0.87 -0.25
C GLY A 50 4.01 2.07 0.39
N ALA A 51 4.22 1.99 1.71
CA ALA A 51 4.60 3.13 2.54
C ALA A 51 5.47 4.06 1.72
N LYS A 52 5.02 5.32 1.47
CA LYS A 52 5.70 6.28 0.59
C LYS A 52 7.18 5.98 0.71
N ARG A 53 7.83 5.53 -0.38
CA ARG A 53 9.29 5.35 -0.40
C ARG A 53 9.89 6.74 -0.22
N GLN A 54 9.84 7.26 1.00
CA GLN A 54 10.87 8.12 1.52
C GLN A 54 12.14 7.30 1.25
N PRO A 55 13.14 7.84 0.55
CA PRO A 55 14.47 7.23 0.58
C PRO A 55 14.89 7.27 2.05
N GLY A 56 14.51 6.24 2.79
CA GLY A 56 14.80 6.12 4.20
C GLY A 56 16.30 5.99 4.30
N ASP A 57 16.95 7.01 4.83
CA ASP A 57 18.35 6.91 5.19
C ASP A 57 18.49 5.67 6.08
N TRP A 58 19.25 4.68 5.62
CA TRP A 58 19.45 3.43 6.35
C TRP A 58 19.94 3.68 7.77
N ARG A 59 20.59 4.82 8.02
CA ARG A 59 21.01 5.28 9.35
C ARG A 59 19.83 5.60 10.26
N GLN A 60 18.77 6.22 9.74
CA GLN A 60 17.55 6.48 10.50
C GLN A 60 16.85 5.17 10.86
N MET A 61 16.76 4.24 9.90
CA MET A 61 16.20 2.91 10.15
C MET A 61 17.02 2.15 11.20
N LEU A 62 18.35 2.19 11.09
CA LEU A 62 19.25 1.58 12.07
C LEU A 62 19.09 2.19 13.46
N ALA A 63 19.00 3.51 13.56
CA ALA A 63 18.77 4.20 14.83
C ALA A 63 17.44 3.80 15.49
N GLN A 64 16.38 3.68 14.69
CA GLN A 64 15.06 3.26 15.16
C GLN A 64 15.09 1.81 15.70
N VAL A 65 15.75 0.90 14.99
CA VAL A 65 15.91 -0.50 15.43
C VAL A 65 16.74 -0.58 16.72
N LYS A 66 17.85 0.18 16.82
CA LYS A 66 18.65 0.24 18.06
C LYS A 66 17.82 0.71 19.26
N ALA A 67 17.04 1.78 19.08
CA ALA A 67 16.19 2.33 20.13
C ALA A 67 15.10 1.33 20.57
N MET A 68 14.48 0.62 19.62
CA MET A 68 13.49 -0.42 19.92
C MET A 68 14.14 -1.61 20.65
N ASN A 69 15.30 -2.09 20.19
CA ASN A 69 16.03 -3.19 20.83
C ASN A 69 16.35 -2.87 22.30
N ALA A 70 16.85 -1.66 22.57
CA ALA A 70 17.16 -1.22 23.93
C ALA A 70 15.90 -1.17 24.83
N ARG A 71 14.76 -0.69 24.32
CA ARG A 71 13.48 -0.66 25.04
C ARG A 71 12.97 -2.06 25.39
N LEU A 72 13.29 -3.05 24.57
CA LEU A 72 12.97 -4.45 24.80
C LEU A 72 14.01 -5.18 25.65
N GLY A 73 15.02 -4.47 26.19
CA GLY A 73 16.08 -5.03 27.03
C GLY A 73 17.21 -5.72 26.27
N GLY A 74 17.25 -5.58 24.93
CA GLY A 74 18.34 -6.08 24.09
C GLY A 74 19.52 -5.11 23.99
N ALA A 75 20.70 -5.64 23.68
CA ALA A 75 21.92 -4.87 23.44
C ALA A 75 22.42 -5.07 22.00
N ASP A 76 23.05 -4.04 21.42
CA ASP A 76 23.72 -4.17 20.13
C ASP A 76 25.12 -4.80 20.32
N LEU A 77 25.28 -6.05 19.91
CA LEU A 77 26.51 -6.80 20.14
C LEU A 77 27.64 -6.45 19.16
N ARG A 78 27.37 -5.63 18.14
CA ARG A 78 28.38 -5.21 17.15
C ARG A 78 29.35 -4.16 17.69
N GLU A 79 28.94 -3.43 18.72
CA GLU A 79 29.74 -2.37 19.33
C GLU A 79 30.69 -2.89 20.43
N GLY A 80 30.71 -4.21 20.66
CA GLY A 80 31.49 -4.82 21.73
C GLY A 80 30.86 -4.52 23.09
N ARG A 81 30.67 -5.56 23.90
CA ARG A 81 30.24 -5.36 25.29
C ARG A 81 31.39 -4.67 26.05
N PRO A 82 31.12 -3.69 26.94
CA PRO A 82 32.10 -3.33 27.96
C PRO A 82 32.42 -4.53 28.87
#